data_AF-A0A832XZ16-F1
#
_entry.id   AF-A0A832XZ16-F1
#
_cell.length_a   1.000
_cell.length_b   1.000
_cell.length_c   1.000
_cell.angle_alpha   90.00
_cell.angle_beta   90.00
_cell.angle_gamma   90.00
#
_symmetry.space_group_name_H-M   'P 1'
#
loop_
_entity.id
_entity.type
_entity.pdbx_description
1 polymer ?
#
loop_
_entity_poly.entity_id
_entity_poly.type
_entity_poly.pdbx_seq_one_letter_code
_entity_poly.pdbx_strand_id
1 'polypeptide(L)' 'WSRSRNKLWKKGEESGNVQKVLEIKIDCDEDTLIYLVEQFGNACHKNTKTCFQRDLI' A
#
# COMPACT_ATOMS: atom_id res chain seq x y z
N TRP A 1 5.38 -7.21 4.44
CA TRP A 1 5.18 -8.60 4.90
C TRP A 1 3.71 -8.96 4.81
N SER A 2 3.35 -10.10 4.20
CA SER A 2 1.98 -10.61 4.23
C SER A 2 1.83 -11.57 5.41
N ARG A 3 0.96 -11.23 6.37
CA ARG A 3 0.71 -12.09 7.55
C ARG A 3 0.07 -13.42 7.16
N SER A 4 -0.88 -13.43 6.23
CA SER A 4 -1.56 -14.65 5.79
C SER A 4 -0.67 -15.56 4.95
N ARG A 5 0.22 -14.98 4.12
CA ARG A 5 1.18 -15.74 3.31
C ARG A 5 2.48 -16.06 4.05
N ASN A 6 2.69 -15.48 5.24
CA ASN A 6 3.88 -15.64 6.07
C ASN A 6 5.20 -15.42 5.29
N LYS A 7 5.23 -14.40 4.42
CA LYS A 7 6.40 -14.06 3.59
C LYS A 7 6.45 -12.58 3.20
N LEU A 8 7.61 -12.13 2.73
CA LEU A 8 7.71 -10.87 2.00
C LEU A 8 6.86 -10.95 0.72
N TRP A 9 6.19 -9.85 0.41
CA TRP A 9 5.31 -9.72 -0.74
C TRP A 9 5.43 -8.31 -1.29
N LYS A 10 5.77 -8.18 -2.57
CA LYS A 10 5.89 -6.90 -3.25
C LYS A 10 4.52 -6.49 -3.79
N LYS A 11 4.08 -5.27 -3.45
CA LYS A 11 2.81 -4.72 -3.95
C LYS A 11 2.83 -4.73 -5.48
N GLY A 12 1.85 -5.42 -6.07
CA GLY A 12 1.71 -5.55 -7.52
C GLY A 12 2.52 -6.68 -8.17
N GLU A 13 3.18 -7.57 -7.42
CA GLU A 13 3.98 -8.65 -8.04
C GLU A 13 3.17 -9.61 -8.92
N GLU A 14 1.88 -9.83 -8.63
CA GLU A 14 0.97 -10.62 -9.48
C GLU A 14 0.19 -9.75 -10.47
N SER A 15 -0.30 -8.58 -10.04
CA SER A 15 -1.24 -7.77 -10.83
C SER A 15 -0.60 -6.71 -11.72
N GLY A 16 0.70 -6.45 -11.57
CA GLY A 16 1.37 -5.30 -12.19
C GLY A 16 1.02 -3.94 -11.56
N ASN A 17 0.04 -3.87 -10.65
CA ASN A 17 -0.35 -2.63 -9.97
C ASN A 17 0.65 -2.26 -8.86
N VAL A 18 1.83 -1.81 -9.27
CA VAL A 18 2.96 -1.49 -8.40
C VAL A 18 2.87 -0.09 -7.78
N GLN A 19 3.69 0.14 -6.76
CA GLN A 19 3.85 1.43 -6.11
C GLN A 19 5.32 1.83 -6.19
N LYS A 20 5.61 2.98 -6.77
CA LYS A 20 6.95 3.59 -6.73
C LYS A 20 7.01 4.51 -5.53
N VAL A 21 7.93 4.22 -4.61
CA VAL A 21 8.14 5.04 -3.41
C VAL A 21 8.82 6.35 -3.80
N LEU A 22 8.24 7.46 -3.35
CA LEU A 22 8.78 8.80 -3.55
C LEU A 22 9.43 9.34 -2.27
N GLU A 23 8.78 9.10 -1.13
CA GLU A 23 9.24 9.53 0.19
C GLU A 23 8.75 8.54 1.25
N ILE A 24 9.52 8.40 2.34
CA ILE A 24 9.16 7.63 3.53
C ILE A 24 9.27 8.57 4.72
N LYS A 25 8.19 8.68 5.48
CA LYS A 25 8.14 9.42 6.75
C LYS A 25 7.98 8.45 7.90
N ILE A 26 8.55 8.80 9.04
CA ILE A 26 8.43 8.10 10.32
C ILE A 26 7.71 9.00 11.31
N ASP A 27 6.92 8.43 12.21
CA ASP A 27 6.29 9.17 13.31
C ASP A 27 7.27 9.43 14.48
N CYS A 28 6.78 10.02 15.57
CA CYS A 28 7.64 10.55 16.63
C CYS A 28 8.18 9.50 17.60
N ASP A 29 7.51 8.37 17.73
CA ASP A 29 7.90 7.21 18.56
C ASP A 29 8.37 6.01 17.72
N GLU A 30 8.54 6.21 16.41
CA GLU A 30 9.20 5.30 15.48
C GLU A 30 8.50 3.96 15.27
N ASP A 31 7.19 3.90 15.47
CA ASP A 31 6.40 2.68 15.32
C ASP A 31 5.53 2.65 14.05
N THR A 32 5.38 3.80 13.37
CA THR A 32 4.58 3.92 12.16
C THR A 32 5.33 4.61 11.02
N LEU A 33 5.15 4.08 9.81
CA LEU A 33 5.69 4.67 8.58
C LEU A 33 4.57 5.13 7.65
N ILE A 34 4.77 6.28 7.02
CA ILE A 34 3.97 6.76 5.89
C ILE A 34 4.82 6.69 4.63
N TYR A 35 4.34 5.92 3.65
CA TYR A 35 4.94 5.87 2.32
C TYR A 35 4.15 6.80 1.39
N LEU A 36 4.80 7.84 0.89
CA LEU A 36 4.30 8.59 -0.24
C LEU A 36 4.70 7.85 -1.52
N VAL A 37 3.71 7.50 -2.32
CA VAL A 37 3.91 6.64 -3.49
C VAL A 37 3.24 7.20 -4.72
N GLU A 38 3.87 6.98 -5.87
CA GLU A 38 3.22 7.00 -7.17
C GLU A 38 2.60 5.61 -7.42
N GLN A 39 1.27 5.56 -7.53
CA GLN A 39 0.52 4.33 -7.75
C GLN A 39 0.33 4.09 -9.25
N PHE A 40 0.78 2.93 -9.73
CA PHE A 40 0.49 2.45 -11.09
C PHE A 40 -0.69 1.46 -11.04
N GLY A 41 -1.74 1.69 -11.82
CA GLY A 41 -2.98 0.91 -11.76
C GLY A 41 -3.75 1.10 -10.43
N ASN A 42 -4.45 0.06 -9.98
CA ASN A 42 -5.29 0.12 -8.78
C ASN A 42 -4.61 -0.45 -7.52
N ALA A 43 -4.71 0.24 -6.39
CA ALA A 43 -4.18 -0.27 -5.12
C ALA A 43 -5.02 -1.44 -4.59
N CYS A 44 -6.33 -1.40 -4.79
CA CYS A 44 -7.27 -2.41 -4.29
C CYS A 44 -7.49 -3.55 -5.27
N HIS A 45 -7.71 -4.77 -4.74
CA HIS A 45 -8.06 -5.95 -5.53
C HIS A 45 -9.48 -5.89 -6.13
N LYS A 46 -10.30 -4.92 -5.71
CA LYS A 46 -11.65 -4.66 -6.25
C LYS A 46 -11.65 -3.70 -7.44
N ASN A 47 -10.49 -3.45 -8.06
CA ASN A 47 -10.32 -2.49 -9.16
C ASN A 47 -10.68 -1.04 -8.82
N THR A 48 -10.48 -0.65 -7.55
CA THR A 48 -10.60 0.74 -7.11
C THR A 48 -9.22 1.33 -6.78
N LYS A 49 -9.06 2.64 -6.95
CA LYS A 49 -7.78 3.35 -6.71
C LYS A 49 -7.29 3.15 -5.27
N THR A 50 -8.20 3.10 -4.30
CA THR A 50 -7.92 2.93 -2.87
C THR A 50 -8.82 1.85 -2.26
N CYS A 51 -8.36 1.22 -1.17
CA CYS A 51 -9.17 0.30 -0.37
C CYS A 51 -10.24 1.03 0.46
N PHE A 52 -10.04 2.31 0.74
CA PHE A 52 -10.95 3.15 1.53
C PHE A 52 -12.05 3.72 0.62
N GLN A 53 -13.07 2.92 0.34
CA GLN A 53 -14.21 3.29 -0.53
C GLN A 53 -15.47 3.69 0.25
N ARG A 54 -15.38 3.75 1.58
CA ARG A 54 -16.51 4.07 2.45
C ARG A 54 -16.05 5.09 3.46
N ASP A 55 -16.89 6.07 3.67
CA ASP A 55 -16.74 7.05 4.75
C ASP A 55 -17.57 6.58 5.95
N LEU A 56 -17.12 6.96 7.14
CA LEU A 56 -17.77 6.61 8.41
C LEU A 56 -18.56 7.79 9.01
N ILE A 57 -18.55 8.95 8.35
CA ILE A 57 -19.18 10.20 8.78
C ILE A 57 -20.11 10.68 7.67
#